data_AF-D3ALZ8-F1
#
_entry.id   AF-D3ALZ8-F1
#
_cell.length_a   1.000
_cell.length_b   1.000
_cell.length_c   1.000
_cell.angle_alpha   90.00
_cell.angle_beta   90.00
_cell.angle_gamma   90.00
#
_symmetry.space_group_name_H-M   'P 1'
#
loop_
_entity.id
_entity.type
_entity.pdbx_description
1 polymer ?
#
loop_
_entity_poly.entity_id
_entity_poly.type
_entity_poly.pdbx_seq_one_letter_code
_entity_poly.pdbx_strand_id
1 'polypeptide(L)'
;MQYGHFDNEKREYVIDRVDLPTSWTNYLGVKDMCAVVNHTAGGYLFYKSPEYHRITRFRGNAVPMDRPGHYVYVRDDETGEFWSISWQPVGKPLDQAKYTCRHGLSYTTYSCDYQGIEAEQTLFIPIDDPVELWDVKLKNESGRKRKLSVYSYCELSFHHIEMDNKNFQMSLYAAGSSFEDGIIEHDLFYEEFGYQYFTSDFKPDGYDCLRDKFIGLYHTEDNPVAVERGEMSGSSEKGGNHCGALMRRLELEPEEETRLIFLLGEGKREAGRAMRAKYSDHGAVDRAYSDLRAFWDDKCSRLQIQTPDEGMNTLINTWTLYQAEINVMFSRFASFIEVGGRTGLGYRDTAQDAMTVPHSNPEKCRQRLVELLRGLVSAGYGLHLFQPEWFDPDTEVKPFKSPTVVPTPKVSDMIHGLEDTCSDDALWLIASIVEYVKETGEYGFFDEIITYADGGSGTVYEHMKKILDFSAKQIGAHG
;
A
#
# COMPACT_ATOMS: atom_id res chain seq x y z
N MET A 1 -15.79 -1.03 25.72
CA MET A 1 -14.33 -1.03 25.97
C MET A 1 -13.72 -0.16 24.89
N GLN A 2 -12.83 0.78 25.23
CA GLN A 2 -12.17 1.69 24.29
C GLN A 2 -10.73 1.22 24.10
N TYR A 3 -10.26 1.17 22.85
CA TYR A 3 -8.91 0.72 22.50
C TYR A 3 -7.99 1.86 22.06
N GLY A 4 -8.54 3.06 21.87
CA GLY A 4 -7.83 4.20 21.36
C GLY A 4 -8.68 5.47 21.35
N HIS A 5 -8.11 6.57 20.88
CA HIS A 5 -8.74 7.88 20.85
C HIS A 5 -8.26 8.71 19.64
N PHE A 6 -9.06 9.70 19.24
CA PHE A 6 -8.65 10.68 18.24
C PHE A 6 -7.74 11.74 18.86
N ASP A 7 -6.62 12.01 18.21
CA ASP A 7 -5.73 13.13 18.48
C ASP A 7 -5.93 14.17 17.36
N ASN A 8 -6.88 15.08 17.58
CA ASN A 8 -7.30 16.05 16.57
C ASN A 8 -6.20 17.07 16.22
N GLU A 9 -5.29 17.36 17.15
CA GLU A 9 -4.17 18.27 16.92
C GLU A 9 -3.16 17.68 15.94
N LYS A 10 -2.88 16.37 16.07
CA LYS A 10 -1.97 15.65 15.17
C LYS A 10 -2.65 15.01 13.96
N ARG A 11 -3.99 14.99 13.93
CA ARG A 11 -4.82 14.25 12.97
C ARG A 11 -4.45 12.76 12.93
N GLU A 12 -4.32 12.18 14.11
CA GLU A 12 -4.00 10.77 14.30
C GLU A 12 -5.12 10.05 15.05
N TYR A 13 -5.27 8.76 14.78
CA TYR A 13 -5.99 7.86 15.67
C TYR A 13 -4.95 7.06 16.47
N VAL A 14 -4.97 7.24 17.78
CA VAL A 14 -4.03 6.62 18.72
C VAL A 14 -4.65 5.34 19.27
N ILE A 15 -4.01 4.20 19.03
CA ILE A 15 -4.37 2.88 19.56
C ILE A 15 -3.51 2.65 20.80
N ASP A 16 -4.13 2.83 21.97
CA ASP A 16 -3.49 2.66 23.28
C ASP A 16 -3.42 1.19 23.71
N ARG A 17 -4.27 0.34 23.12
CA ARG A 17 -4.34 -1.10 23.36
C ARG A 17 -4.33 -1.86 22.05
N VAL A 18 -3.23 -2.55 21.80
CA VAL A 18 -2.96 -3.26 20.54
C VAL A 18 -3.62 -4.64 20.45
N ASP A 19 -4.19 -5.17 21.53
CA ASP A 19 -4.97 -6.41 21.56
C ASP A 19 -6.41 -6.20 21.03
N LEU A 20 -6.51 -5.57 19.86
CA LEU A 20 -7.77 -5.27 19.19
C LEU A 20 -8.53 -6.56 18.84
N PRO A 21 -9.87 -6.54 18.85
CA PRO A 21 -10.69 -7.70 18.45
C PRO A 21 -10.66 -7.95 16.93
N THR A 22 -10.18 -6.98 16.15
CA THR A 22 -10.00 -7.05 14.71
C THR A 22 -8.89 -6.09 14.30
N SER A 23 -8.27 -6.33 13.15
CA SER A 23 -7.23 -5.51 12.57
C SER A 23 -7.78 -4.13 12.22
N TRP A 24 -7.19 -3.08 12.79
CA TRP A 24 -7.43 -1.71 12.30
C TRP A 24 -6.31 -1.36 11.34
N THR A 25 -6.69 -0.95 10.13
CA THR A 25 -5.77 -0.73 9.01
C THR A 25 -5.64 0.74 8.66
N ASN A 26 -4.53 1.07 8.01
CA ASN A 26 -4.26 2.35 7.38
C ASN A 26 -3.69 2.16 5.97
N TYR A 27 -3.78 3.21 5.16
CA TYR A 27 -3.29 3.22 3.77
C TYR A 27 -2.10 4.17 3.64
N LEU A 28 -0.95 3.67 3.23
CA LEU A 28 0.24 4.48 2.98
C LEU A 28 0.37 4.78 1.49
N GLY A 29 0.92 5.95 1.15
CA GLY A 29 1.11 6.39 -0.23
C GLY A 29 -0.02 7.29 -0.73
N VAL A 30 0.30 8.06 -1.78
CA VAL A 30 -0.60 9.06 -2.41
C VAL A 30 -0.50 9.10 -3.93
N LYS A 31 0.31 8.22 -4.53
CA LYS A 31 0.51 8.09 -5.99
C LYS A 31 0.43 6.63 -6.42
N ASP A 32 1.45 6.11 -7.10
CA ASP A 32 1.44 4.78 -7.71
C ASP A 32 1.77 3.67 -6.70
N MET A 33 2.55 3.95 -5.66
CA MET A 33 2.87 2.98 -4.62
C MET A 33 1.90 3.10 -3.45
N CYS A 34 1.41 1.97 -2.94
CA CYS A 34 0.46 1.90 -1.84
C CYS A 34 0.77 0.74 -0.91
N ALA A 35 0.68 0.98 0.40
CA ALA A 35 0.68 -0.08 1.40
C ALA A 35 -0.64 -0.12 2.15
N VAL A 36 -1.12 -1.32 2.48
CA VAL A 36 -2.22 -1.54 3.41
C VAL A 36 -1.62 -2.21 4.63
N VAL A 37 -1.53 -1.49 5.76
CA VAL A 37 -0.88 -1.96 6.98
C VAL A 37 -1.85 -1.90 8.16
N ASN A 38 -1.76 -2.85 9.10
CA ASN A 38 -2.55 -2.83 10.33
C ASN A 38 -1.79 -2.21 11.51
N HIS A 39 -2.45 -2.09 12.66
CA HIS A 39 -1.89 -1.57 13.91
C HIS A 39 -0.75 -2.41 14.52
N THR A 40 -0.40 -3.55 13.91
CA THR A 40 0.71 -4.42 14.31
C THR A 40 1.72 -4.67 13.19
N ALA A 41 1.82 -3.76 12.22
CA ALA A 41 2.71 -3.82 11.07
C ALA A 41 2.54 -5.04 10.15
N GLY A 42 1.43 -5.76 10.27
CA GLY A 42 0.97 -6.75 9.30
C GLY A 42 0.42 -6.05 8.06
N GLY A 43 0.56 -6.64 6.87
CA GLY A 43 0.05 -6.01 5.65
C GLY A 43 0.90 -6.23 4.41
N TYR A 44 0.62 -5.44 3.37
CA TYR A 44 1.32 -5.56 2.10
C TYR A 44 1.52 -4.23 1.36
N LEU A 45 2.53 -4.22 0.49
CA LEU A 45 2.87 -3.15 -0.43
C LEU A 45 2.58 -3.59 -1.87
N PHE A 46 2.11 -2.67 -2.72
CA PHE A 46 1.97 -2.89 -4.16
C PHE A 46 2.29 -1.60 -4.95
N TYR A 47 2.53 -1.74 -6.25
CA TYR A 47 2.81 -0.64 -7.15
C TYR A 47 1.85 -0.66 -8.34
N LYS A 48 1.05 0.39 -8.51
CA LYS A 48 0.00 0.56 -9.53
C LYS A 48 -1.14 -0.46 -9.45
N SER A 49 -0.86 -1.74 -9.66
CA SER A 49 -1.85 -2.82 -9.65
C SER A 49 -1.70 -3.70 -8.42
N PRO A 50 -2.73 -3.81 -7.55
CA PRO A 50 -2.66 -4.73 -6.41
C PRO A 50 -2.65 -6.20 -6.84
N GLU A 51 -3.24 -6.53 -7.99
CA GLU A 51 -3.37 -7.91 -8.49
C GLU A 51 -2.13 -8.39 -9.23
N TYR A 52 -1.48 -7.52 -10.02
CA TYR A 52 -0.39 -7.90 -10.92
C TYR A 52 0.97 -7.33 -10.53
N HIS A 53 1.06 -6.51 -9.50
CA HIS A 53 2.32 -5.87 -9.09
C HIS A 53 2.35 -5.65 -7.57
N ARG A 54 2.03 -6.72 -6.83
CA ARG A 54 2.23 -6.81 -5.38
C ARG A 54 3.71 -6.96 -5.07
N ILE A 55 4.23 -6.18 -4.11
CA ILE A 55 5.65 -6.19 -3.73
C ILE A 55 5.89 -7.09 -2.52
N THR A 56 5.01 -7.07 -1.52
CA THR A 56 5.10 -7.98 -0.36
C THR A 56 3.86 -8.84 -0.23
N ARG A 57 4.05 -10.08 0.23
CA ARG A 57 2.94 -11.04 0.37
C ARG A 57 1.95 -10.64 1.46
N PHE A 58 0.75 -11.20 1.36
CA PHE A 58 -0.26 -11.16 2.41
C PHE A 58 -1.08 -12.44 2.41
N ARG A 59 -1.35 -13.01 3.58
CA ARG A 59 -2.25 -14.15 3.75
C ARG A 59 -3.56 -13.65 4.34
N GLY A 60 -4.52 -13.34 3.46
CA GLY A 60 -5.84 -12.86 3.86
C GLY A 60 -6.67 -13.93 4.58
N ASN A 61 -7.41 -13.53 5.61
CA ASN A 61 -8.31 -14.39 6.39
C ASN A 61 -7.65 -15.72 6.87
N ALA A 62 -6.40 -15.62 7.35
CA ALA A 62 -5.60 -16.75 7.82
C ALA A 62 -5.44 -16.78 9.34
N VAL A 63 -4.86 -17.88 9.86
CA VAL A 63 -4.43 -17.99 11.27
C VAL A 63 -2.95 -18.38 11.29
N PRO A 64 -2.06 -17.59 11.92
CA PRO A 64 -2.30 -16.26 12.50
C PRO A 64 -2.83 -15.23 11.48
N MET A 65 -3.67 -14.32 11.95
CA MET A 65 -4.22 -13.23 11.11
C MET A 65 -3.12 -12.24 10.71
N ASP A 66 -3.36 -11.55 9.60
CA ASP A 66 -2.64 -10.33 9.19
C ASP A 66 -1.13 -10.49 9.02
N ARG A 67 -0.70 -11.63 8.49
CA ARG A 67 0.72 -11.92 8.21
C ARG A 67 0.94 -12.28 6.73
N PRO A 68 2.16 -12.10 6.19
CA PRO A 68 3.32 -11.43 6.79
C PRO A 68 3.12 -9.90 6.84
N GLY A 69 4.18 -9.17 7.15
CA GLY A 69 4.16 -7.72 7.32
C GLY A 69 5.54 -7.11 7.23
N HIS A 70 5.67 -5.90 7.75
CA HIS A 70 6.86 -5.05 7.68
C HIS A 70 7.47 -4.93 9.07
N TYR A 71 8.13 -6.00 9.51
CA TYR A 71 8.48 -6.16 10.92
C TYR A 71 9.91 -5.71 11.21
N VAL A 72 10.07 -5.08 12.38
CA VAL A 72 11.37 -4.80 12.99
C VAL A 72 11.43 -5.53 14.34
N TYR A 73 12.40 -6.43 14.46
CA TYR A 73 12.72 -7.14 15.70
C TYR A 73 13.90 -6.47 16.39
N VAL A 74 13.84 -6.40 17.72
CA VAL A 74 14.93 -5.98 18.58
C VAL A 74 15.29 -7.16 19.46
N ARG A 75 16.58 -7.46 19.55
CA ARG A 75 17.16 -8.52 20.37
C ARG A 75 18.17 -7.94 21.33
N ASP A 76 18.08 -8.27 22.61
CA ASP A 76 19.15 -8.04 23.57
C ASP A 76 20.20 -9.16 23.43
N ASP A 77 21.41 -8.79 23.02
CA ASP A 77 22.45 -9.77 22.70
C ASP A 77 23.11 -10.40 23.91
N GLU A 78 22.95 -9.82 25.11
CA GLU A 78 23.48 -10.38 26.35
C GLU A 78 22.58 -11.49 26.88
N THR A 79 21.26 -11.36 26.69
CA THR A 79 20.25 -12.31 27.19
C THR A 79 19.74 -13.26 26.12
N GLY A 80 19.78 -12.86 24.85
CA GLY A 80 19.16 -13.54 23.73
C GLY A 80 17.65 -13.33 23.61
N GLU A 81 17.06 -12.52 24.49
CA GLU A 81 15.65 -12.18 24.44
C GLU A 81 15.36 -11.21 23.27
N PHE A 82 14.26 -11.42 22.56
CA PHE A 82 13.84 -10.56 21.46
C PHE A 82 12.34 -10.24 21.50
N TRP A 83 11.97 -9.14 20.83
CA TRP A 83 10.61 -8.64 20.67
C TRP A 83 10.48 -7.91 19.33
N SER A 84 9.25 -7.66 18.86
CA SER A 84 9.00 -6.75 17.74
C SER A 84 8.55 -5.37 18.25
N ILE A 85 8.79 -4.33 17.46
CA ILE A 85 8.33 -2.97 17.75
C ILE A 85 6.79 -2.88 17.66
N SER A 86 6.18 -3.67 16.78
CA SER A 86 4.75 -3.61 16.42
C SER A 86 3.83 -4.55 17.22
N TRP A 87 4.21 -4.97 18.43
CA TRP A 87 3.60 -6.03 19.24
C TRP A 87 3.57 -7.42 18.59
N GLN A 88 2.75 -7.63 17.56
CA GLN A 88 2.90 -8.79 16.68
C GLN A 88 4.11 -8.57 15.76
N PRO A 89 4.77 -9.61 15.27
CA PRO A 89 4.42 -11.03 15.40
C PRO A 89 4.88 -11.72 16.69
N VAL A 90 5.84 -11.15 17.45
CA VAL A 90 6.41 -11.83 18.63
C VAL A 90 5.41 -11.94 19.78
N GLY A 91 4.56 -10.92 19.96
CA GLY A 91 3.44 -10.95 20.90
C GLY A 91 3.86 -10.96 22.37
N LYS A 92 4.81 -10.10 22.77
CA LYS A 92 5.21 -9.98 24.18
C LYS A 92 3.98 -9.72 25.08
N PRO A 93 3.95 -10.27 26.31
CA PRO A 93 2.86 -10.02 27.24
C PRO A 93 2.67 -8.53 27.51
N LEU A 94 1.43 -8.04 27.38
CA LEU A 94 1.10 -6.61 27.52
C LEU A 94 1.18 -6.09 28.96
N ASP A 95 1.34 -6.98 29.95
CA ASP A 95 1.66 -6.64 31.33
C ASP A 95 3.17 -6.43 31.56
N GLN A 96 4.01 -6.71 30.56
CA GLN A 96 5.47 -6.54 30.60
C GLN A 96 5.98 -5.51 29.59
N ALA A 97 5.33 -5.40 28.43
CA ALA A 97 5.70 -4.50 27.35
C ALA A 97 4.57 -3.53 27.05
N LYS A 98 4.90 -2.25 26.88
CA LYS A 98 3.93 -1.22 26.51
C LYS A 98 4.00 -0.99 25.00
N TYR A 99 2.86 -1.08 24.34
CA TYR A 99 2.75 -0.85 22.90
C TYR A 99 1.70 0.20 22.59
N THR A 100 1.98 1.05 21.60
CA THR A 100 1.00 1.96 21.02
C THR A 100 1.14 1.98 19.51
N CYS A 101 0.06 2.26 18.80
CA CYS A 101 0.09 2.53 17.36
C CYS A 101 -0.60 3.85 17.07
N ARG A 102 -0.08 4.65 16.14
CA ARG A 102 -0.68 5.89 15.66
C ARG A 102 -0.89 5.78 14.16
N HIS A 103 -2.13 5.74 13.74
CA HIS A 103 -2.48 5.89 12.32
C HIS A 103 -2.69 7.37 12.03
N GLY A 104 -1.89 7.93 11.14
CA GLY A 104 -2.08 9.27 10.60
C GLY A 104 -2.41 9.24 9.11
N LEU A 105 -2.47 10.40 8.48
CA LEU A 105 -2.77 10.53 7.05
C LEU A 105 -1.58 10.06 6.21
N SER A 106 -1.67 8.84 5.67
CA SER A 106 -0.62 8.15 4.88
C SER A 106 0.70 7.82 5.58
N TYR A 107 0.69 7.76 6.92
CA TYR A 107 1.78 7.19 7.72
C TYR A 107 1.23 6.40 8.91
N THR A 108 2.02 5.45 9.41
CA THR A 108 1.72 4.77 10.68
C THR A 108 2.96 4.65 11.53
N THR A 109 2.84 4.96 12.82
CA THR A 109 3.91 4.83 13.81
C THR A 109 3.56 3.73 14.82
N TYR A 110 4.46 2.78 15.01
CA TYR A 110 4.41 1.76 16.05
C TYR A 110 5.43 2.10 17.12
N SER A 111 5.04 2.00 18.40
CA SER A 111 5.95 2.27 19.51
C SER A 111 5.91 1.12 20.50
N CYS A 112 7.08 0.82 21.07
CA CYS A 112 7.29 -0.21 22.07
C CYS A 112 8.20 0.35 23.17
N ASP A 113 7.83 0.15 24.43
CA ASP A 113 8.73 0.24 25.57
C ASP A 113 8.81 -1.13 26.23
N TYR A 114 10.00 -1.71 26.20
CA TYR A 114 10.28 -2.99 26.82
C TYR A 114 11.70 -3.06 27.38
N GLN A 115 11.82 -3.46 28.65
CA GLN A 115 13.10 -3.60 29.36
C GLN A 115 13.99 -2.34 29.30
N GLY A 116 13.38 -1.15 29.35
CA GLY A 116 14.09 0.13 29.28
C GLY A 116 14.71 0.41 27.92
N ILE A 117 14.17 -0.19 26.85
CA ILE A 117 14.43 0.21 25.47
C ILE A 117 13.13 0.77 24.92
N GLU A 118 13.11 2.08 24.67
CA GLU A 118 12.06 2.69 23.87
C GLU A 118 12.41 2.50 22.39
N ALA A 119 11.46 2.04 21.60
CA ALA A 119 11.62 1.84 20.17
C ALA A 119 10.39 2.35 19.41
N GLU A 120 10.65 2.98 18.26
CA GLU A 120 9.63 3.48 17.35
C GLU A 120 9.93 3.02 15.93
N GLN A 121 8.89 2.67 15.17
CA GLN A 121 8.94 2.39 13.74
C GLN A 121 7.85 3.20 13.05
N THR A 122 8.22 4.16 12.21
CA THR A 122 7.30 4.90 11.36
C THR A 122 7.39 4.41 9.93
N LEU A 123 6.27 3.90 9.39
CA LEU A 123 6.12 3.51 7.99
C LEU A 123 5.40 4.60 7.22
N PHE A 124 5.99 5.05 6.11
CA PHE A 124 5.35 5.95 5.15
C PHE A 124 6.00 5.84 3.77
N ILE A 125 5.30 6.34 2.74
CA ILE A 125 5.78 6.39 1.36
C ILE A 125 5.91 7.88 0.97
N PRO A 126 7.12 8.37 0.64
CA PRO A 126 7.31 9.72 0.13
C PRO A 126 6.49 9.97 -1.14
N ILE A 127 6.04 11.21 -1.33
CA ILE A 127 5.15 11.57 -2.45
C ILE A 127 5.75 11.27 -3.83
N ASP A 128 7.05 11.53 -4.00
CA ASP A 128 7.71 11.52 -5.32
C ASP A 128 8.57 10.28 -5.59
N ASP A 129 8.75 9.41 -4.59
CA ASP A 129 9.63 8.24 -4.72
C ASP A 129 8.84 6.94 -4.48
N PRO A 130 8.97 5.93 -5.36
CA PRO A 130 8.34 4.62 -5.18
C PRO A 130 9.15 3.77 -4.19
N VAL A 131 9.18 4.20 -2.93
CA VAL A 131 9.86 3.55 -1.82
C VAL A 131 9.06 3.71 -0.53
N GLU A 132 8.89 2.63 0.21
CA GLU A 132 8.41 2.67 1.59
C GLU A 132 9.61 2.84 2.53
N LEU A 133 9.56 3.88 3.36
CA LEU A 133 10.58 4.18 4.36
C LEU A 133 10.14 3.63 5.71
N TRP A 134 11.07 2.93 6.37
CA TRP A 134 10.90 2.44 7.73
C TRP A 134 11.85 3.23 8.61
N ASP A 135 11.36 4.32 9.20
CA ASP A 135 12.12 5.18 10.11
C ASP A 135 12.08 4.58 11.52
N VAL A 136 13.18 3.98 11.93
CA VAL A 136 13.29 3.24 13.19
C VAL A 136 14.18 4.01 14.17
N LYS A 137 13.66 4.29 15.36
CA LYS A 137 14.41 4.91 16.45
C LYS A 137 14.47 3.98 17.65
N LEU A 138 15.61 3.92 18.32
CA LEU A 138 15.78 3.20 19.57
C LEU A 138 16.50 4.10 20.57
N LYS A 139 15.98 4.16 21.79
CA LYS A 139 16.58 4.87 22.92
C LYS A 139 16.78 3.93 24.09
N ASN A 140 17.97 3.98 24.69
CA ASN A 140 18.29 3.18 25.88
C ASN A 140 17.98 3.95 27.18
N GLU A 141 16.87 3.64 27.82
CA GLU A 141 16.45 4.20 29.10
C GLU A 141 16.74 3.28 30.30
N SER A 142 17.48 2.18 30.08
CA SER A 142 17.67 1.14 31.10
C SER A 142 18.67 1.53 32.21
N GLY A 143 19.35 2.68 32.10
CA GLY A 143 20.38 3.12 33.04
C GLY A 143 21.69 2.33 32.99
N ARG A 144 21.81 1.36 32.07
CA ARG A 144 23.04 0.59 31.81
C ARG A 144 23.32 0.51 30.31
N LYS A 145 24.56 0.22 29.94
CA LYS A 145 24.91 -0.07 28.54
C LYS A 145 24.13 -1.28 28.03
N ARG A 146 23.67 -1.23 26.78
CA ARG A 146 22.90 -2.29 26.12
C ARG A 146 23.56 -2.69 24.80
N LYS A 147 23.63 -4.01 24.56
CA LYS A 147 24.07 -4.59 23.28
C LYS A 147 22.84 -5.13 22.58
N LEU A 148 22.44 -4.50 21.49
CA LEU A 148 21.22 -4.82 20.79
C LEU A 148 21.52 -5.22 19.35
N SER A 149 20.74 -6.16 18.83
CA SER A 149 20.66 -6.45 17.41
C SER A 149 19.27 -6.12 16.89
N VAL A 150 19.19 -5.35 15.80
CA VAL A 150 17.95 -4.96 15.12
C VAL A 150 17.85 -5.72 13.81
N TYR A 151 16.70 -6.34 13.55
CA TYR A 151 16.43 -7.14 12.35
C TYR A 151 15.19 -6.59 11.64
N SER A 152 15.28 -6.34 10.35
CA SER A 152 14.09 -6.12 9.52
C SER A 152 13.58 -7.42 8.91
N TYR A 153 12.31 -7.44 8.51
CA TYR A 153 11.74 -8.52 7.72
C TYR A 153 10.52 -8.07 6.91
N CYS A 154 10.53 -8.38 5.62
CA CYS A 154 9.34 -8.47 4.78
C CYS A 154 9.41 -9.73 3.89
N GLU A 155 8.27 -10.35 3.59
CA GLU A 155 8.21 -11.47 2.63
C GLU A 155 7.85 -10.92 1.23
N LEU A 156 8.72 -11.18 0.25
CA LEU A 156 8.57 -10.63 -1.10
C LEU A 156 7.57 -11.45 -1.92
N SER A 157 6.71 -10.76 -2.65
CA SER A 157 5.67 -11.32 -3.51
C SER A 157 6.22 -11.67 -4.89
N PHE A 158 5.56 -12.60 -5.56
CA PHE A 158 5.78 -12.88 -6.98
C PHE A 158 4.98 -11.97 -7.92
N HIS A 159 4.65 -10.74 -7.49
CA HIS A 159 3.80 -9.76 -8.18
C HIS A 159 2.33 -10.15 -8.32
N HIS A 160 2.08 -11.25 -9.00
CA HIS A 160 0.73 -11.72 -9.25
C HIS A 160 0.20 -12.40 -7.98
N ILE A 161 -0.93 -11.92 -7.44
CA ILE A 161 -1.55 -12.51 -6.24
C ILE A 161 -1.81 -14.01 -6.42
N GLU A 162 -2.24 -14.41 -7.62
CA GLU A 162 -2.47 -15.81 -7.94
C GLU A 162 -1.19 -16.66 -7.91
N MET A 163 -0.01 -16.07 -8.18
CA MET A 163 1.27 -16.79 -8.05
C MET A 163 1.72 -16.94 -6.60
N ASP A 164 1.31 -16.01 -5.72
CA ASP A 164 1.53 -16.14 -4.28
C ASP A 164 0.59 -17.16 -3.64
N ASN A 165 -0.63 -17.30 -4.15
CA ASN A 165 -1.66 -18.14 -3.54
C ASN A 165 -1.73 -19.56 -4.12
N LYS A 166 -1.37 -19.74 -5.39
CA LYS A 166 -1.41 -21.03 -6.08
C LYS A 166 -0.31 -21.13 -7.12
N ASN A 167 -0.34 -22.22 -7.90
CA ASN A 167 0.59 -22.47 -8.99
C ASN A 167 2.07 -22.49 -8.54
N PHE A 168 2.34 -22.99 -7.32
CA PHE A 168 3.69 -23.08 -6.74
C PHE A 168 4.66 -23.91 -7.57
N GLN A 169 4.13 -24.84 -8.36
CA GLN A 169 4.91 -25.57 -9.37
C GLN A 169 5.57 -24.65 -10.39
N MET A 170 5.17 -23.38 -10.50
CA MET A 170 5.80 -22.35 -11.32
C MET A 170 6.39 -21.21 -10.50
N SER A 171 5.62 -20.66 -9.57
CA SER A 171 6.05 -19.45 -8.86
C SER A 171 7.31 -19.67 -8.02
N LEU A 172 7.54 -20.87 -7.47
CA LEU A 172 8.75 -21.19 -6.71
C LEU A 172 10.06 -21.23 -7.52
N TYR A 173 10.02 -21.05 -8.84
CA TYR A 173 11.23 -20.80 -9.65
C TYR A 173 11.13 -19.55 -10.52
N ALA A 174 10.12 -18.71 -10.28
CA ALA A 174 9.88 -17.49 -11.03
C ALA A 174 10.74 -16.30 -10.56
N ALA A 175 11.49 -16.46 -9.47
CA ALA A 175 12.26 -15.37 -8.89
C ALA A 175 13.62 -15.81 -8.37
N GLY A 176 14.48 -14.83 -8.11
CA GLY A 176 15.74 -15.00 -7.39
C GLY A 176 16.04 -13.77 -6.55
N SER A 177 17.03 -13.90 -5.67
CA SER A 177 17.50 -12.77 -4.88
C SER A 177 19.01 -12.78 -4.76
N SER A 178 19.62 -11.60 -4.73
CA SER A 178 21.05 -11.42 -4.54
C SER A 178 21.33 -10.26 -3.60
N PHE A 179 22.47 -10.28 -2.92
CA PHE A 179 22.92 -9.20 -2.04
C PHE A 179 24.26 -8.66 -2.50
N GLU A 180 24.30 -7.37 -2.80
CA GLU A 180 25.53 -6.66 -3.18
C GLU A 180 25.39 -5.19 -2.76
N ASP A 181 26.50 -4.56 -2.40
CA ASP A 181 26.56 -3.15 -1.97
C ASP A 181 25.64 -2.82 -0.77
N GLY A 182 25.23 -3.78 0.06
CA GLY A 182 24.25 -3.52 1.12
C GLY A 182 22.80 -3.46 0.63
N ILE A 183 22.52 -3.99 -0.55
CA ILE A 183 21.20 -3.98 -1.20
C ILE A 183 20.82 -5.42 -1.57
N ILE A 184 19.69 -5.87 -1.03
CA ILE A 184 18.99 -7.04 -1.54
C ILE A 184 18.27 -6.62 -2.82
N GLU A 185 18.50 -7.34 -3.91
CA GLU A 185 17.73 -7.21 -5.15
C GLU A 185 16.94 -8.49 -5.37
N HIS A 186 15.65 -8.36 -5.62
CA HIS A 186 14.74 -9.41 -6.01
C HIS A 186 14.48 -9.30 -7.51
N ASP A 187 14.67 -10.40 -8.25
CA ASP A 187 14.58 -10.47 -9.71
C ASP A 187 13.48 -11.47 -10.07
N LEU A 188 12.43 -11.01 -10.75
CA LEU A 188 11.32 -11.83 -11.24
C LEU A 188 11.60 -12.22 -12.69
N PHE A 189 12.07 -13.44 -12.92
CA PHE A 189 12.65 -13.88 -14.19
C PHE A 189 11.72 -13.83 -15.41
N TYR A 190 10.40 -13.78 -15.19
CA TYR A 190 9.39 -13.75 -16.25
C TYR A 190 8.87 -12.34 -16.57
N GLU A 191 9.37 -11.34 -15.85
CA GLU A 191 9.06 -9.93 -16.00
C GLU A 191 10.34 -9.15 -16.30
N GLU A 192 10.47 -8.63 -17.53
CA GLU A 192 11.70 -7.97 -17.98
C GLU A 192 12.15 -6.81 -17.07
N PHE A 193 11.20 -6.19 -16.37
CA PHE A 193 11.43 -5.08 -15.44
C PHE A 193 10.92 -5.37 -14.02
N GLY A 194 10.58 -6.63 -13.70
CA GLY A 194 10.09 -7.02 -12.38
C GLY A 194 11.24 -7.11 -11.38
N TYR A 195 11.53 -6.01 -10.70
CA TYR A 195 12.58 -5.94 -9.70
C TYR A 195 12.14 -5.16 -8.48
N GLN A 196 12.52 -5.65 -7.30
CA GLN A 196 12.41 -4.91 -6.05
C GLN A 196 13.78 -4.85 -5.39
N TYR A 197 13.95 -3.86 -4.53
CA TYR A 197 15.11 -3.80 -3.66
C TYR A 197 14.72 -3.61 -2.20
N PHE A 198 15.58 -4.11 -1.32
CA PHE A 198 15.52 -3.83 0.11
C PHE A 198 16.92 -3.42 0.62
N THR A 199 17.02 -2.24 1.23
CA THR A 199 18.29 -1.68 1.71
C THR A 199 18.10 -0.84 2.97
N SER A 200 19.18 -0.22 3.43
CA SER A 200 19.25 0.57 4.65
C SER A 200 20.25 1.71 4.52
N ASP A 201 20.10 2.75 5.35
CA ASP A 201 21.06 3.86 5.44
C ASP A 201 22.41 3.48 6.09
N PHE A 202 22.46 2.33 6.76
CA PHE A 202 23.66 1.78 7.38
C PHE A 202 24.24 0.60 6.59
N LYS A 203 25.46 0.18 6.95
CA LYS A 203 26.06 -1.08 6.48
C LYS A 203 25.50 -2.24 7.30
N PRO A 204 24.77 -3.20 6.71
CA PRO A 204 24.26 -4.34 7.44
C PRO A 204 25.38 -5.23 7.99
N ASP A 205 25.20 -5.73 9.21
CA ASP A 205 26.08 -6.72 9.85
C ASP A 205 25.68 -8.16 9.48
N GLY A 206 24.48 -8.34 8.92
CA GLY A 206 23.97 -9.58 8.35
C GLY A 206 22.82 -9.32 7.39
N TYR A 207 22.55 -10.30 6.52
CA TYR A 207 21.39 -10.29 5.63
C TYR A 207 20.85 -11.71 5.44
N ASP A 208 19.58 -11.83 5.08
CA ASP A 208 19.02 -13.04 4.51
C ASP A 208 17.99 -12.68 3.43
N CYS A 209 18.14 -13.30 2.26
CA CYS A 209 17.20 -13.12 1.16
C CYS A 209 16.23 -14.29 1.00
N LEU A 210 16.42 -15.40 1.74
CA LEU A 210 15.56 -16.58 1.69
C LEU A 210 14.72 -16.68 2.96
N ARG A 211 13.40 -16.68 2.78
CA ARG A 211 12.43 -16.74 3.88
C ARG A 211 12.69 -17.91 4.81
N ASP A 212 12.92 -19.09 4.26
CA ASP A 212 13.08 -20.33 5.03
C ASP A 212 14.40 -20.37 5.83
N LYS A 213 15.38 -19.52 5.48
CA LYS A 213 16.64 -19.36 6.24
C LYS A 213 16.48 -18.36 7.38
N PHE A 214 15.76 -17.26 7.14
CA PHE A 214 15.49 -16.26 8.18
C PHE A 214 14.49 -16.78 9.22
N ILE A 215 13.33 -17.27 8.76
CA ILE A 215 12.26 -17.79 9.63
C ILE A 215 12.70 -19.12 10.24
N GLY A 216 13.20 -20.05 9.44
CA GLY A 216 13.57 -21.39 9.87
C GLY A 216 12.45 -22.41 9.72
N LEU A 217 12.82 -23.69 9.65
CA LEU A 217 11.89 -24.79 9.45
C LEU A 217 11.04 -25.04 10.70
N TYR A 218 9.71 -25.04 10.57
CA TYR A 218 8.73 -25.16 11.67
C TYR A 218 8.67 -23.95 12.62
N HIS A 219 9.13 -22.78 12.16
CA HIS A 219 8.98 -21.50 12.83
C HIS A 219 7.99 -20.61 12.06
N THR A 220 7.53 -19.54 12.68
CA THR A 220 6.78 -18.47 12.00
C THR A 220 7.42 -17.11 12.27
N GLU A 221 6.76 -16.03 11.87
CA GLU A 221 7.25 -14.68 12.13
C GLU A 221 7.31 -14.36 13.64
N ASP A 222 6.65 -15.13 14.51
CA ASP A 222 6.71 -14.94 15.96
C ASP A 222 8.04 -15.37 16.59
N ASN A 223 8.77 -16.30 15.96
CA ASN A 223 10.02 -16.83 16.47
C ASN A 223 11.09 -17.12 15.39
N PRO A 224 11.51 -16.14 14.57
CA PRO A 224 12.46 -16.40 13.48
C PRO A 224 13.81 -16.91 14.01
N VAL A 225 14.32 -18.01 13.46
CA VAL A 225 15.59 -18.64 13.90
C VAL A 225 16.77 -17.68 13.81
N ALA A 226 16.81 -16.81 12.79
CA ALA A 226 17.89 -15.83 12.65
C ALA A 226 17.92 -14.83 13.82
N VAL A 227 16.74 -14.42 14.31
CA VAL A 227 16.59 -13.51 15.45
C VAL A 227 16.89 -14.25 16.76
N GLU A 228 16.33 -15.43 16.96
CA GLU A 228 16.58 -16.25 18.17
C GLU A 228 18.09 -16.49 18.38
N ARG A 229 18.78 -16.92 17.31
CA ARG A 229 20.22 -17.20 17.33
C ARG A 229 21.09 -15.95 17.45
N GLY A 230 20.62 -14.79 17.03
CA GLY A 230 21.42 -13.57 17.00
C GLY A 230 22.33 -13.43 15.76
N GLU A 231 22.05 -14.17 14.68
CA GLU A 231 22.91 -14.25 13.49
C GLU A 231 22.11 -14.64 12.24
N MET A 232 22.29 -13.90 11.15
CA MET A 232 21.74 -14.19 9.82
C MET A 232 22.67 -15.09 9.01
N SER A 233 22.12 -15.84 8.04
CA SER A 233 22.90 -16.84 7.29
C SER A 233 23.60 -16.32 6.03
N GLY A 234 23.33 -15.08 5.62
CA GLY A 234 23.86 -14.55 4.36
C GLY A 234 23.24 -15.22 3.13
N SER A 235 21.99 -15.68 3.25
CA SER A 235 21.36 -16.51 2.22
C SER A 235 20.93 -15.72 0.99
N SER A 236 21.18 -16.29 -0.19
CA SER A 236 20.71 -15.78 -1.47
C SER A 236 20.75 -16.91 -2.51
N GLU A 237 19.62 -17.21 -3.15
CA GLU A 237 19.52 -18.26 -4.16
C GLU A 237 18.54 -17.85 -5.27
N LYS A 238 18.42 -18.69 -6.31
CA LYS A 238 17.35 -18.63 -7.30
C LYS A 238 16.26 -19.63 -6.91
N GLY A 239 15.01 -19.22 -6.99
CA GLY A 239 13.85 -20.00 -6.58
C GLY A 239 13.65 -20.03 -5.07
N GLY A 240 12.55 -20.67 -4.66
CA GLY A 240 12.07 -20.67 -3.29
C GLY A 240 11.24 -19.42 -2.96
N ASN A 241 11.17 -19.09 -1.68
CA ASN A 241 10.47 -17.90 -1.18
C ASN A 241 11.48 -16.90 -0.65
N HIS A 242 11.35 -15.64 -1.05
CA HIS A 242 12.33 -14.61 -0.79
C HIS A 242 11.86 -13.63 0.29
N CYS A 243 12.80 -13.00 0.99
CA CYS A 243 12.53 -11.97 1.97
C CYS A 243 13.53 -10.81 1.87
N GLY A 244 13.13 -9.65 2.37
CA GLY A 244 14.04 -8.54 2.68
C GLY A 244 14.37 -8.57 4.16
N ALA A 245 15.53 -9.09 4.55
CA ALA A 245 15.96 -9.09 5.94
C ALA A 245 17.40 -8.58 6.07
N LEU A 246 17.57 -7.50 6.85
CA LEU A 246 18.86 -6.90 7.18
C LEU A 246 19.03 -6.83 8.70
N MET A 247 20.27 -6.96 9.17
CA MET A 247 20.61 -6.92 10.58
C MET A 247 21.61 -5.80 10.87
N ARG A 248 21.44 -5.11 12.01
CA ARG A 248 22.38 -4.13 12.55
C ARG A 248 22.68 -4.43 14.02
N ARG A 249 23.96 -4.50 14.38
CA ARG A 249 24.41 -4.56 15.78
C ARG A 249 24.66 -3.16 16.32
N LEU A 250 24.24 -2.93 17.55
CA LEU A 250 24.30 -1.66 18.26
C LEU A 250 24.87 -1.87 19.67
N GLU A 251 25.68 -0.92 20.11
CA GLU A 251 25.99 -0.73 21.52
C GLU A 251 25.46 0.65 21.90
N LEU A 252 24.50 0.71 22.81
CA LEU A 252 23.89 1.96 23.28
C LEU A 252 24.30 2.21 24.72
N GLU A 253 24.95 3.34 24.99
CA GLU A 253 25.16 3.85 26.34
C GLU A 253 23.82 4.30 26.95
N PRO A 254 23.72 4.48 28.28
CA PRO A 254 22.51 5.04 28.90
C PRO A 254 22.12 6.39 28.29
N GLU A 255 20.83 6.57 28.02
CA GLU A 255 20.22 7.72 27.34
C GLU A 255 20.63 7.93 25.87
N GLU A 256 21.44 7.03 25.29
CA GLU A 256 21.80 7.10 23.88
C GLU A 256 20.61 6.72 22.99
N GLU A 257 20.42 7.50 21.93
CA GLU A 257 19.43 7.26 20.89
C GLU A 257 20.13 6.99 19.55
N THR A 258 19.57 6.08 18.76
CA THR A 258 20.00 5.82 17.38
C THR A 258 18.80 5.81 16.45
N ARG A 259 19.03 6.19 15.19
CA ARG A 259 18.03 6.22 14.12
C ARG A 259 18.54 5.43 12.93
N LEU A 260 17.72 4.52 12.44
CA LEU A 260 18.00 3.57 11.36
C LEU A 260 16.90 3.66 10.32
N ILE A 261 17.25 3.75 9.04
CA ILE A 261 16.27 3.83 7.95
C ILE A 261 16.38 2.56 7.10
N PHE A 262 15.28 1.82 6.98
CA PHE A 262 15.14 0.77 5.96
C PHE A 262 14.31 1.27 4.79
N LEU A 263 14.58 0.73 3.60
CA LEU A 263 13.98 1.15 2.35
C LEU A 263 13.55 -0.08 1.55
N LEU A 264 12.25 -0.20 1.28
CA LEU A 264 11.67 -1.19 0.38
C LEU A 264 11.09 -0.47 -0.84
N GLY A 265 11.59 -0.75 -2.03
CA GLY A 265 11.13 -0.02 -3.21
C GLY A 265 11.13 -0.81 -4.50
N GLU A 266 10.56 -0.17 -5.52
CA GLU A 266 10.43 -0.71 -6.86
C GLU A 266 11.67 -0.39 -7.70
N GLY A 267 12.12 -1.38 -8.47
CA GLY A 267 13.24 -1.28 -9.40
C GLY A 267 14.48 -2.09 -9.00
N LYS A 268 15.49 -2.01 -9.87
CA LYS A 268 16.78 -2.69 -9.71
C LYS A 268 17.62 -2.09 -8.59
N ARG A 269 18.74 -2.73 -8.30
CA ARG A 269 19.78 -2.26 -7.36
C ARG A 269 20.21 -0.83 -7.61
N GLU A 270 20.22 -0.34 -8.85
CA GLU A 270 20.52 1.07 -9.17
C GLU A 270 19.49 2.03 -8.57
N ALA A 271 18.20 1.69 -8.61
CA ALA A 271 17.14 2.46 -7.96
C ALA A 271 17.34 2.45 -6.42
N GLY A 272 17.68 1.29 -5.86
CA GLY A 272 18.03 1.16 -4.45
C GLY A 272 19.24 2.01 -4.05
N ARG A 273 20.28 2.08 -4.88
CA ARG A 273 21.45 2.95 -4.66
C ARG A 273 21.05 4.42 -4.65
N ALA A 274 20.19 4.85 -5.58
CA ALA A 274 19.72 6.22 -5.65
C ALA A 274 18.88 6.61 -4.41
N MET A 275 17.93 5.76 -4.02
CA MET A 275 17.08 6.01 -2.85
C MET A 275 17.88 5.98 -1.54
N ARG A 276 18.79 5.01 -1.38
CA ARG A 276 19.71 5.01 -0.22
C ARG A 276 20.56 6.27 -0.17
N ALA A 277 21.15 6.70 -1.30
CA ALA A 277 21.96 7.91 -1.32
C ALA A 277 21.18 9.16 -0.89
N LYS A 278 19.89 9.25 -1.27
CA LYS A 278 19.00 10.33 -0.87
C LYS A 278 18.63 10.28 0.62
N TYR A 279 18.19 9.11 1.10
CA TYR A 279 17.60 8.96 2.43
C TYR A 279 18.58 8.53 3.53
N SER A 280 19.86 8.31 3.19
CA SER A 280 20.94 8.31 4.19
C SER A 280 21.14 9.69 4.85
N ASP A 281 20.61 10.77 4.27
CA ASP A 281 20.39 12.03 4.98
C ASP A 281 19.07 11.94 5.75
N HIS A 282 19.14 11.82 7.08
CA HIS A 282 17.96 11.82 7.96
C HIS A 282 17.10 13.09 7.79
N GLY A 283 17.72 14.22 7.44
CA GLY A 283 16.99 15.44 7.12
C GLY A 283 16.16 15.32 5.82
N ALA A 284 16.54 14.43 4.89
CA ALA A 284 15.72 14.13 3.72
C ALA A 284 14.49 13.29 4.06
N VAL A 285 14.61 12.38 5.04
CA VAL A 285 13.46 11.63 5.59
C VAL A 285 12.48 12.59 6.27
N ASP A 286 12.99 13.49 7.12
CA ASP A 286 12.16 14.49 7.82
C ASP A 286 11.46 15.45 6.85
N ARG A 287 12.14 15.85 5.77
CA ARG A 287 11.53 16.64 4.68
C ARG A 287 10.44 15.86 3.96
N ALA A 288 10.69 14.60 3.58
CA ALA A 288 9.68 13.77 2.92
C ALA A 288 8.42 13.57 3.78
N TYR A 289 8.58 13.40 5.10
CA TYR A 289 7.46 13.35 6.03
C TYR A 289 6.72 14.70 6.13
N SER A 290 7.46 15.81 6.16
CA SER A 290 6.89 17.16 6.19
C SER A 290 6.12 17.50 4.91
N ASP A 291 6.63 17.08 3.75
CA ASP A 291 5.97 17.25 2.46
C ASP A 291 4.67 16.45 2.39
N LEU A 292 4.67 15.20 2.91
CA LEU A 292 3.46 14.37 3.02
C LEU A 292 2.42 15.00 3.96
N ARG A 293 2.86 15.56 5.09
CA ARG A 293 1.98 16.31 5.99
C ARG A 293 1.39 17.54 5.29
N ALA A 294 2.21 18.33 4.60
CA ALA A 294 1.77 19.51 3.88
C ALA A 294 0.75 19.17 2.77
N PHE A 295 0.95 18.05 2.06
CA PHE A 295 0.00 17.54 1.08
C PHE A 295 -1.39 17.29 1.69
N TRP A 296 -1.44 16.62 2.84
CA TRP A 296 -2.72 16.37 3.52
C TRP A 296 -3.30 17.62 4.20
N ASP A 297 -2.45 18.51 4.71
CA ASP A 297 -2.88 19.78 5.28
C ASP A 297 -3.55 20.68 4.22
N ASP A 298 -2.99 20.73 2.99
CA ASP A 298 -3.62 21.45 1.87
C ASP A 298 -5.00 20.86 1.56
N LYS A 299 -5.12 19.54 1.45
CA LYS A 299 -6.40 18.85 1.17
C LYS A 299 -7.45 19.12 2.25
N CYS A 300 -7.11 18.90 3.51
CA CYS A 300 -8.01 19.18 4.63
C CYS A 300 -8.41 20.66 4.69
N SER A 301 -7.52 21.58 4.32
CA SER A 301 -7.82 23.02 4.38
C SER A 301 -8.95 23.47 3.43
N ARG A 302 -9.27 22.68 2.39
CA ARG A 302 -10.29 23.00 1.39
C ARG A 302 -11.70 23.03 1.96
N LEU A 303 -11.97 22.21 2.98
CA LEU A 303 -13.23 22.21 3.71
C LEU A 303 -12.97 21.94 5.19
N GLN A 304 -13.33 22.91 6.04
CA GLN A 304 -13.32 22.75 7.50
C GLN A 304 -14.65 23.23 8.07
N ILE A 305 -15.19 22.47 9.01
CA ILE A 305 -16.40 22.80 9.75
C ILE A 305 -16.09 23.00 11.22
N GLN A 306 -16.87 23.88 11.84
CA GLN A 306 -16.90 24.06 13.28
C GLN A 306 -18.35 24.03 13.73
N THR A 307 -18.74 22.91 14.33
CA THR A 307 -20.10 22.66 14.81
C THR A 307 -20.06 22.36 16.31
N PRO A 308 -21.22 22.40 17.00
CA PRO A 308 -21.32 21.93 18.38
C PRO A 308 -21.01 20.43 18.57
N ASP A 309 -20.93 19.63 17.50
CA ASP A 309 -20.62 18.20 17.55
C ASP A 309 -19.15 17.94 17.18
N GLU A 310 -18.35 17.54 18.17
CA GLU A 310 -16.92 17.29 17.98
C GLU A 310 -16.64 16.05 17.12
N GLY A 311 -17.53 15.05 17.13
CA GLY A 311 -17.42 13.88 16.28
C GLY A 311 -17.59 14.27 14.81
N MET A 312 -18.58 15.11 14.51
CA MET A 312 -18.78 15.66 13.17
C MET A 312 -17.57 16.47 12.71
N ASN A 313 -17.04 17.35 13.56
CA ASN A 313 -15.82 18.12 13.27
C ASN A 313 -14.64 17.18 12.97
N THR A 314 -14.39 16.19 13.83
CA THR A 314 -13.29 15.22 13.70
C THR A 314 -13.37 14.43 12.39
N LEU A 315 -14.56 13.92 12.04
CA LEU A 315 -14.75 13.13 10.84
C LEU A 315 -14.65 13.96 9.57
N ILE A 316 -15.39 15.07 9.45
CA ILE A 316 -15.43 15.86 8.22
C ILE A 316 -14.10 16.58 7.98
N ASN A 317 -13.45 17.09 9.02
CA ASN A 317 -12.21 17.86 8.87
C ASN A 317 -10.99 16.99 8.55
N THR A 318 -11.07 15.67 8.78
CA THR A 318 -9.93 14.75 8.68
C THR A 318 -10.32 13.39 8.07
N TRP A 319 -11.04 12.55 8.82
CA TRP A 319 -11.09 11.11 8.54
C TRP A 319 -11.97 10.72 7.36
N THR A 320 -13.13 11.36 7.18
CA THR A 320 -14.03 11.08 6.07
C THR A 320 -13.45 11.59 4.75
N LEU A 321 -12.80 12.76 4.76
CA LEU A 321 -12.04 13.23 3.60
C LEU A 321 -10.93 12.26 3.23
N TYR A 322 -10.13 11.85 4.21
CA TYR A 322 -9.04 10.90 3.99
C TYR A 322 -9.54 9.58 3.40
N GLN A 323 -10.59 9.00 3.98
CA GLN A 323 -11.19 7.76 3.47
C GLN A 323 -11.71 7.92 2.04
N ALA A 324 -12.36 9.05 1.71
CA ALA A 324 -12.87 9.31 0.36
C ALA A 324 -11.72 9.46 -0.66
N GLU A 325 -10.67 10.20 -0.31
CA GLU A 325 -9.46 10.37 -1.13
C GLU A 325 -8.77 9.03 -1.41
N ILE A 326 -8.63 8.17 -0.40
CA ILE A 326 -8.04 6.82 -0.57
C ILE A 326 -8.81 6.01 -1.63
N ASN A 327 -10.13 6.07 -1.63
CA ASN A 327 -10.95 5.34 -2.61
C ASN A 327 -10.75 5.86 -4.03
N VAL A 328 -10.67 7.18 -4.20
CA VAL A 328 -10.43 7.80 -5.52
C VAL A 328 -9.00 7.51 -6.00
N MET A 329 -8.01 7.49 -5.10
CA MET A 329 -6.61 7.22 -5.44
C MET A 329 -6.36 5.74 -5.75
N PHE A 330 -6.83 4.83 -4.90
CA PHE A 330 -6.46 3.41 -4.92
C PHE A 330 -7.59 2.45 -5.30
N SER A 331 -8.76 2.96 -5.68
CA SER A 331 -9.95 2.15 -5.98
C SER A 331 -10.39 1.33 -4.76
N ARG A 332 -11.09 0.22 -5.00
CA ARG A 332 -11.78 -0.59 -3.98
C ARG A 332 -11.19 -1.97 -3.77
N PHE A 333 -10.16 -2.36 -4.53
CA PHE A 333 -9.71 -3.75 -4.65
C PHE A 333 -8.37 -4.05 -3.95
N ALA A 334 -7.99 -3.23 -2.98
CA ALA A 334 -6.85 -3.45 -2.12
C ALA A 334 -7.23 -3.13 -0.66
N SER A 335 -7.53 -4.16 0.13
CA SER A 335 -7.71 -4.06 1.57
C SER A 335 -7.31 -5.37 2.25
N PHE A 336 -7.65 -5.56 3.53
CA PHE A 336 -7.52 -6.87 4.18
C PHE A 336 -8.66 -7.84 3.81
N ILE A 337 -9.66 -7.37 3.07
CA ILE A 337 -10.79 -8.16 2.58
C ILE A 337 -10.66 -8.41 1.06
N GLU A 338 -10.40 -7.35 0.30
CA GLU A 338 -10.12 -7.43 -1.14
C GLU A 338 -8.63 -7.70 -1.32
N VAL A 339 -8.30 -8.99 -1.40
CA VAL A 339 -6.93 -9.52 -1.40
C VAL A 339 -6.59 -10.34 -2.65
N GLY A 340 -7.36 -10.17 -3.73
CA GLY A 340 -7.13 -10.83 -5.02
C GLY A 340 -8.38 -11.09 -5.84
N GLY A 341 -8.19 -11.22 -7.16
CA GLY A 341 -9.23 -11.52 -8.14
C GLY A 341 -9.74 -10.26 -8.84
N ARG A 342 -10.63 -9.49 -8.19
CA ARG A 342 -11.10 -8.22 -8.77
C ARG A 342 -9.99 -7.18 -8.69
N THR A 343 -9.83 -6.39 -9.74
CA THR A 343 -8.87 -5.28 -9.82
C THR A 343 -9.36 -4.24 -10.85
N GLY A 344 -8.74 -3.06 -10.86
CA GLY A 344 -9.13 -1.94 -11.72
C GLY A 344 -10.18 -1.06 -11.06
N LEU A 345 -11.24 -0.71 -11.79
CA LEU A 345 -12.30 0.19 -11.36
C LEU A 345 -13.66 -0.49 -11.48
N GLY A 346 -14.42 -0.50 -10.39
CA GLY A 346 -15.86 -0.71 -10.45
C GLY A 346 -16.52 0.56 -10.97
N TYR A 347 -17.37 0.44 -12.00
CA TYR A 347 -17.88 1.60 -12.73
C TYR A 347 -18.70 2.52 -11.83
N ARG A 348 -19.75 1.99 -11.18
CA ARG A 348 -20.57 2.76 -10.24
C ARG A 348 -19.78 3.26 -9.04
N ASP A 349 -18.81 2.46 -8.58
CA ASP A 349 -18.08 2.72 -7.34
C ASP A 349 -17.22 3.97 -7.55
N THR A 350 -16.42 3.95 -8.62
CA THR A 350 -15.52 5.06 -8.95
C THR A 350 -16.28 6.30 -9.39
N ALA A 351 -17.40 6.15 -10.11
CA ALA A 351 -18.23 7.28 -10.48
C ALA A 351 -18.69 8.02 -9.21
N GLN A 352 -19.33 7.31 -8.28
CA GLN A 352 -19.80 7.90 -7.02
C GLN A 352 -18.66 8.49 -6.19
N ASP A 353 -17.50 7.82 -6.14
CA ASP A 353 -16.35 8.30 -5.38
C ASP A 353 -15.78 9.61 -5.93
N ALA A 354 -15.62 9.72 -7.25
CA ALA A 354 -15.06 10.90 -7.91
C ALA A 354 -15.91 12.18 -7.69
N MET A 355 -17.19 12.02 -7.34
CA MET A 355 -18.09 13.12 -6.98
C MET A 355 -17.81 13.71 -5.59
N THR A 356 -17.12 12.98 -4.69
CA THR A 356 -17.04 13.34 -3.27
C THR A 356 -15.90 14.28 -2.89
N VAL A 357 -14.80 14.29 -3.67
CA VAL A 357 -13.58 15.05 -3.37
C VAL A 357 -13.07 15.98 -4.50
N PRO A 358 -13.88 16.47 -5.46
CA PRO A 358 -13.35 17.37 -6.50
C PRO A 358 -12.83 18.70 -5.92
N HIS A 359 -13.29 19.09 -4.72
CA HIS A 359 -12.85 20.29 -4.01
C HIS A 359 -11.42 20.18 -3.44
N SER A 360 -10.92 18.95 -3.22
CA SER A 360 -9.58 18.68 -2.65
C SER A 360 -8.65 17.91 -3.57
N ASN A 361 -9.18 17.26 -4.61
CA ASN A 361 -8.40 16.51 -5.61
C ASN A 361 -9.03 16.57 -7.00
N PRO A 362 -9.21 17.77 -7.58
CA PRO A 362 -9.84 17.90 -8.89
C PRO A 362 -9.06 17.13 -9.97
N GLU A 363 -7.73 17.07 -9.89
CA GLU A 363 -6.90 16.37 -10.87
C GLU A 363 -7.17 14.86 -10.89
N LYS A 364 -7.20 14.21 -9.72
CA LYS A 364 -7.45 12.77 -9.65
C LYS A 364 -8.91 12.44 -9.99
N CYS A 365 -9.87 13.27 -9.56
CA CYS A 365 -11.27 13.12 -9.96
C CYS A 365 -11.41 13.19 -11.48
N ARG A 366 -10.79 14.18 -12.13
CA ARG A 366 -10.77 14.31 -13.59
C ARG A 366 -10.18 13.08 -14.26
N GLN A 367 -9.06 12.57 -13.77
CA GLN A 367 -8.46 11.33 -14.26
C GLN A 367 -9.49 10.18 -14.20
N ARG A 368 -10.14 9.94 -13.05
CA ARG A 368 -11.13 8.88 -12.89
C ARG A 368 -12.34 9.04 -13.81
N LEU A 369 -12.83 10.27 -14.01
CA LEU A 369 -13.92 10.55 -14.94
C LEU A 369 -13.54 10.20 -16.38
N VAL A 370 -12.33 10.56 -16.82
CA VAL A 370 -11.83 10.20 -18.16
C VAL A 370 -11.68 8.68 -18.31
N GLU A 371 -11.17 7.99 -17.29
CA GLU A 371 -11.07 6.53 -17.29
C GLU A 371 -12.46 5.86 -17.40
N LEU A 372 -13.47 6.36 -16.69
CA LEU A 372 -14.86 5.89 -16.77
C LEU A 372 -15.51 6.20 -18.13
N LEU A 373 -15.24 7.37 -18.70
CA LEU A 373 -15.68 7.72 -20.06
C LEU A 373 -15.09 6.75 -21.10
N ARG A 374 -13.80 6.41 -20.95
CA ARG A 374 -13.14 5.39 -21.78
C ARG A 374 -13.69 3.98 -21.57
N GLY A 375 -14.15 3.67 -20.35
CA GLY A 375 -14.86 2.44 -20.02
C GLY A 375 -16.34 2.42 -20.42
N LEU A 376 -16.87 3.46 -21.07
CA LEU A 376 -18.24 3.51 -21.58
C LEU A 376 -18.29 2.93 -23.00
N VAL A 377 -19.27 2.07 -23.30
CA VAL A 377 -19.50 1.62 -24.68
C VAL A 377 -20.37 2.60 -25.45
N SER A 378 -20.26 2.58 -26.78
CA SER A 378 -20.97 3.46 -27.72
C SER A 378 -22.50 3.35 -27.64
N ALA A 379 -23.02 2.25 -27.07
CA ALA A 379 -24.43 2.03 -26.77
C ALA A 379 -24.95 2.83 -25.55
N GLY A 380 -24.06 3.25 -24.64
CA GLY A 380 -24.38 4.10 -23.49
C GLY A 380 -24.34 3.44 -22.11
N TYR A 381 -23.90 2.19 -21.97
CA TYR A 381 -23.64 1.56 -20.66
C TYR A 381 -22.14 1.49 -20.35
N GLY A 382 -21.80 1.38 -19.07
CA GLY A 382 -20.43 1.26 -18.59
C GLY A 382 -19.99 -0.20 -18.45
N LEU A 383 -18.69 -0.47 -18.61
CA LEU A 383 -18.11 -1.76 -18.28
C LEU A 383 -18.12 -1.96 -16.76
N HIS A 384 -18.87 -2.93 -16.25
CA HIS A 384 -19.16 -3.08 -14.82
C HIS A 384 -17.90 -3.09 -13.94
N LEU A 385 -16.87 -3.80 -14.41
CA LEU A 385 -15.53 -3.84 -13.86
C LEU A 385 -14.52 -3.85 -15.01
N PHE A 386 -13.54 -2.95 -14.98
CA PHE A 386 -12.51 -2.87 -16.02
C PHE A 386 -11.20 -2.32 -15.47
N GLN A 387 -10.09 -2.55 -16.17
CA GLN A 387 -8.80 -1.92 -15.86
C GLN A 387 -8.61 -0.71 -16.78
N PRO A 388 -8.35 0.49 -16.23
CA PRO A 388 -8.19 1.72 -17.04
C PRO A 388 -7.12 1.60 -18.12
N GLU A 389 -6.05 0.88 -17.81
CA GLU A 389 -4.90 0.59 -18.68
C GLU A 389 -5.29 -0.03 -20.03
N TRP A 390 -6.42 -0.75 -20.10
CA TRP A 390 -6.89 -1.37 -21.35
C TRP A 390 -7.33 -0.36 -22.40
N PHE A 391 -7.76 0.83 -21.97
CA PHE A 391 -8.34 1.86 -22.81
C PHE A 391 -7.52 3.16 -22.81
N ASP A 392 -6.37 3.17 -22.14
CA ASP A 392 -5.48 4.31 -22.10
C ASP A 392 -4.52 4.29 -23.31
N PRO A 393 -4.60 5.28 -24.23
CA PRO A 393 -3.78 5.29 -25.44
C PRO A 393 -2.28 5.41 -25.18
N ASP A 394 -1.90 5.89 -23.99
CA ASP A 394 -0.50 6.08 -23.58
C ASP A 394 0.05 4.85 -22.83
N THR A 395 -0.77 3.83 -22.58
CA THR A 395 -0.33 2.61 -21.90
C THR A 395 0.37 1.67 -22.88
N GLU A 396 1.70 1.56 -22.74
CA GLU A 396 2.47 0.47 -23.34
C GLU A 396 2.36 -0.80 -22.47
N VAL A 397 1.65 -1.82 -22.95
CA VAL A 397 1.64 -3.15 -22.30
C VAL A 397 2.99 -3.81 -22.55
N LYS A 398 3.83 -3.87 -21.52
CA LYS A 398 5.12 -4.58 -21.59
C LYS A 398 4.90 -6.09 -21.43
N PRO A 399 5.59 -6.93 -22.22
CA PRO A 399 5.29 -8.36 -22.28
C PRO A 399 5.74 -9.10 -21.02
N PHE A 400 4.80 -9.77 -20.35
CA PHE A 400 5.08 -10.88 -19.44
C PHE A 400 5.47 -12.11 -20.27
N LYS A 401 6.68 -12.65 -20.08
CA LYS A 401 7.16 -13.83 -20.80
C LYS A 401 7.03 -15.06 -19.92
N SER A 402 5.81 -15.58 -19.81
CA SER A 402 5.60 -16.87 -19.18
C SER A 402 6.29 -17.98 -20.01
N PRO A 403 6.98 -18.93 -19.37
CA PRO A 403 7.50 -20.13 -20.05
C PRO A 403 6.38 -21.08 -20.48
N THR A 404 5.15 -20.83 -20.01
CA THR A 404 3.92 -21.53 -20.39
C THR A 404 3.01 -20.61 -21.21
N VAL A 405 2.30 -21.15 -22.20
CA VAL A 405 1.34 -20.35 -22.97
C VAL A 405 0.17 -19.98 -22.07
N VAL A 406 0.14 -18.74 -21.59
CA VAL A 406 -1.02 -18.15 -20.91
C VAL A 406 -1.85 -17.45 -21.99
N PRO A 407 -3.12 -17.85 -22.23
CA PRO A 407 -3.99 -17.13 -23.15
C PRO A 407 -4.15 -15.68 -22.68
N THR A 408 -3.74 -14.71 -23.49
CA THR A 408 -4.10 -13.31 -23.26
C THR A 408 -5.54 -13.10 -23.74
N PRO A 409 -6.43 -12.48 -22.94
CA PRO A 409 -7.77 -12.14 -23.39
C PRO A 409 -7.69 -11.26 -24.65
N LYS A 410 -8.54 -11.50 -25.64
CA LYS A 410 -8.68 -10.54 -26.74
C LYS A 410 -9.39 -9.29 -26.20
N VAL A 411 -9.17 -8.14 -26.80
CA VAL A 411 -9.90 -6.90 -26.43
C VAL A 411 -11.42 -7.09 -26.54
N SER A 412 -11.90 -7.90 -27.49
CA SER A 412 -13.31 -8.29 -27.59
C SER A 412 -13.83 -9.02 -26.36
N ASP A 413 -12.96 -9.72 -25.63
CA ASP A 413 -13.30 -10.49 -24.43
C ASP A 413 -13.25 -9.62 -23.17
N MET A 414 -12.74 -8.38 -23.27
CA MET A 414 -12.69 -7.38 -22.21
C MET A 414 -13.99 -6.54 -22.13
N ILE A 415 -14.82 -6.58 -23.18
CA ILE A 415 -16.06 -5.81 -23.29
C ILE A 415 -17.24 -6.77 -23.17
N HIS A 416 -18.02 -6.63 -22.10
CA HIS A 416 -19.20 -7.48 -21.88
C HIS A 416 -20.42 -7.00 -22.66
N GLY A 417 -21.41 -7.88 -22.82
CA GLY A 417 -22.68 -7.57 -23.46
C GLY A 417 -23.73 -7.00 -22.50
N LEU A 418 -24.97 -6.87 -22.99
CA LEU A 418 -26.12 -6.43 -22.19
C LEU A 418 -26.46 -7.36 -21.02
N GLU A 419 -26.11 -8.65 -21.11
CA GLU A 419 -26.41 -9.65 -20.08
C GLU A 419 -25.69 -9.38 -18.75
N ASP A 420 -24.49 -8.80 -18.81
CA ASP A 420 -23.67 -8.46 -17.65
C ASP A 420 -23.74 -6.95 -17.29
N THR A 421 -24.59 -6.19 -17.99
CA THR A 421 -24.73 -4.76 -17.76
C THR A 421 -25.55 -4.48 -16.50
N CYS A 422 -25.00 -3.71 -15.57
CA CYS A 422 -25.78 -3.15 -14.48
C CYS A 422 -26.44 -1.83 -14.91
N SER A 423 -27.76 -1.76 -14.77
CA SER A 423 -28.58 -0.65 -15.28
C SER A 423 -28.26 0.72 -14.66
N ASP A 424 -27.61 0.76 -13.50
CA ASP A 424 -27.32 1.99 -12.76
C ASP A 424 -25.92 2.57 -13.02
N ASP A 425 -24.95 1.73 -13.43
CA ASP A 425 -23.52 2.07 -13.45
C ASP A 425 -23.24 3.41 -14.13
N ALA A 426 -23.69 3.56 -15.38
CA ALA A 426 -23.37 4.73 -16.18
C ALA A 426 -24.10 6.01 -15.74
N LEU A 427 -25.28 5.89 -15.11
CA LEU A 427 -26.05 7.06 -14.67
C LEU A 427 -25.31 7.87 -13.59
N TRP A 428 -24.54 7.21 -12.73
CA TRP A 428 -23.73 7.87 -11.71
C TRP A 428 -22.67 8.80 -12.31
N LEU A 429 -22.14 8.46 -13.50
CA LEU A 429 -21.13 9.28 -14.17
C LEU A 429 -21.68 10.66 -14.56
N ILE A 430 -22.99 10.76 -14.86
CA ILE A 430 -23.63 12.04 -15.18
C ILE A 430 -23.53 13.02 -14.00
N ALA A 431 -23.93 12.57 -12.81
CA ALA A 431 -23.88 13.39 -11.60
C ALA A 431 -22.44 13.80 -11.27
N SER A 432 -21.51 12.87 -11.44
CA SER A 432 -20.09 13.05 -11.11
C SER A 432 -19.41 14.06 -12.03
N ILE A 433 -19.66 14.00 -13.35
CA ILE A 433 -19.16 15.01 -14.32
C ILE A 433 -19.75 16.38 -14.00
N VAL A 434 -21.06 16.46 -13.73
CA VAL A 434 -21.72 17.73 -13.42
C VAL A 434 -21.15 18.34 -12.14
N GLU A 435 -20.92 17.53 -11.10
CA GLU A 435 -20.35 18.02 -9.85
C GLU A 435 -18.90 18.48 -10.02
N TYR A 436 -18.09 17.71 -10.75
CA TYR A 436 -16.74 18.10 -11.09
C TYR A 436 -16.68 19.46 -11.80
N VAL A 437 -17.50 19.66 -12.85
CA VAL A 437 -17.49 20.93 -13.59
C VAL A 437 -18.05 22.10 -12.75
N LYS A 438 -19.02 21.86 -11.86
CA LYS A 438 -19.50 22.89 -10.92
C LYS A 438 -18.40 23.33 -9.96
N GLU A 439 -17.63 22.37 -9.44
CA GLU A 439 -16.57 22.63 -8.47
C GLU A 439 -15.38 23.35 -9.12
N THR A 440 -14.95 22.91 -10.31
CA THR A 440 -13.72 23.41 -10.95
C THR A 440 -13.95 24.59 -11.90
N GLY A 441 -15.16 24.73 -12.45
CA GLY A 441 -15.46 25.67 -13.52
C GLY A 441 -14.88 25.27 -14.89
N GLU A 442 -14.39 24.03 -15.06
CA GLU A 442 -13.80 23.54 -16.31
C GLU A 442 -14.88 23.16 -17.36
N TYR A 443 -15.64 24.16 -17.83
CA TYR A 443 -16.71 23.93 -18.81
C TYR A 443 -16.22 23.33 -20.14
N GLY A 444 -14.96 23.58 -20.52
CA GLY A 444 -14.36 23.01 -21.73
C GLY A 444 -14.29 21.47 -21.69
N PHE A 445 -14.36 20.86 -20.51
CA PHE A 445 -14.38 19.41 -20.36
C PHE A 445 -15.56 18.76 -21.11
N PHE A 446 -16.71 19.44 -21.23
CA PHE A 446 -17.86 18.92 -21.97
C PHE A 446 -17.59 18.73 -23.47
N ASP A 447 -16.67 19.51 -24.04
CA ASP A 447 -16.33 19.52 -25.46
C ASP A 447 -15.16 18.59 -25.82
N GLU A 448 -14.49 18.01 -24.82
CA GLU A 448 -13.35 17.11 -25.04
C GLU A 448 -13.77 15.80 -25.69
N ILE A 449 -13.01 15.38 -26.70
CA ILE A 449 -13.27 14.14 -27.45
C ILE A 449 -12.58 12.97 -26.75
N ILE A 450 -13.37 12.01 -26.28
CA ILE A 450 -12.92 10.78 -25.62
C ILE A 450 -13.38 9.56 -26.42
N THR A 451 -12.63 8.46 -26.35
CA THR A 451 -12.95 7.19 -27.02
C THR A 451 -13.94 6.36 -26.21
N TYR A 452 -14.81 5.60 -26.88
CA TYR A 452 -15.61 4.54 -26.24
C TYR A 452 -14.81 3.24 -26.14
N ALA A 453 -15.17 2.37 -25.19
CA ALA A 453 -14.53 1.08 -24.97
C ALA A 453 -14.60 0.15 -26.19
N ASP A 454 -15.72 0.17 -26.92
CA ASP A 454 -16.00 -0.65 -28.12
C ASP A 454 -15.64 0.06 -29.44
N GLY A 455 -14.97 1.21 -29.37
CA GLY A 455 -14.47 1.96 -30.51
C GLY A 455 -15.32 3.17 -30.91
N GLY A 456 -14.72 4.05 -31.70
CA GLY A 456 -15.26 5.38 -31.98
C GLY A 456 -14.93 6.38 -30.87
N SER A 457 -15.41 7.60 -31.03
CA SER A 457 -15.22 8.68 -30.05
C SER A 457 -16.39 9.67 -30.11
N GLY A 458 -16.49 10.51 -29.09
CA GLY A 458 -17.44 11.61 -29.02
C GLY A 458 -17.03 12.60 -27.95
N THR A 459 -17.67 13.76 -27.92
CA THR A 459 -17.50 14.72 -26.83
C THR A 459 -17.95 14.12 -25.50
N VAL A 460 -17.45 14.62 -24.37
CA VAL A 460 -17.97 14.23 -23.04
C VAL A 460 -19.48 14.45 -22.95
N TYR A 461 -19.99 15.54 -23.53
CA TYR A 461 -21.44 15.78 -23.61
C TYR A 461 -22.20 14.71 -24.42
N GLU A 462 -21.62 14.22 -25.52
CA GLU A 462 -22.21 13.12 -26.28
C GLU A 462 -22.19 11.79 -25.52
N HIS A 463 -21.14 11.51 -24.73
CA HIS A 463 -21.12 10.35 -23.81
C HIS A 463 -22.28 10.46 -22.82
N MET A 464 -22.45 11.62 -22.18
CA MET A 464 -23.54 11.86 -21.23
C MET A 464 -24.91 11.64 -21.87
N LYS A 465 -25.13 12.12 -23.10
CA LYS A 465 -26.39 11.89 -23.82
C LYS A 465 -26.64 10.42 -24.11
N LYS A 466 -25.62 9.67 -24.54
CA LYS A 466 -25.75 8.23 -24.79
C LYS A 466 -26.16 7.46 -23.55
N ILE A 467 -25.63 7.84 -22.38
CA ILE A 467 -26.02 7.24 -21.09
C ILE A 467 -27.52 7.46 -20.84
N LEU A 468 -27.99 8.70 -20.98
CA LEU A 468 -29.41 9.03 -20.77
C LEU A 468 -30.32 8.34 -21.80
N ASP A 469 -29.92 8.33 -23.07
CA ASP A 469 -30.65 7.66 -24.15
C ASP A 469 -30.71 6.13 -23.93
N PHE A 470 -29.63 5.53 -23.40
CA PHE A 470 -29.59 4.12 -23.05
C PHE A 470 -30.63 3.79 -21.98
N SER A 471 -30.63 4.52 -20.86
CA SER A 471 -31.61 4.28 -19.79
C SER A 471 -33.04 4.56 -20.24
N ALA A 472 -33.27 5.58 -21.07
CA ALA A 472 -34.59 5.85 -21.64
C ALA A 472 -35.09 4.75 -22.60
N LYS A 473 -34.17 4.04 -23.26
CA LYS A 473 -34.47 2.90 -24.13
C LYS A 473 -34.71 1.61 -23.35
N GLN A 474 -34.00 1.41 -22.24
CA GLN A 474 -34.04 0.20 -21.42
C GLN A 474 -35.07 0.30 -20.29
N ILE A 475 -36.32 0.60 -20.65
CA ILE A 475 -37.45 0.72 -19.71
C ILE A 475 -38.39 -0.48 -19.77
N GLY A 476 -39.13 -0.70 -18.69
CA GLY A 476 -40.23 -1.67 -18.66
C GLY A 476 -41.49 -1.13 -19.33
N ALA A 477 -42.57 -1.91 -19.25
CA ALA A 477 -43.89 -1.50 -19.77
C ALA A 477 -44.51 -0.29 -19.06
N HIS A 478 -43.90 0.21 -17.98
CA HIS A 478 -44.42 1.27 -17.12
C HIS A 478 -43.62 2.57 -17.19
N GLY A 479 -42.68 2.67 -18.14
CA GLY A 479 -41.58 3.63 -18.01
C GLY A 479 -40.59 3.16 -16.96
#